data_AF-A0A844EP04-F1
#
_entry.id   AF-A0A844EP04-F1
#
_cell.length_a   1.000
_cell.length_b   1.000
_cell.length_c   1.000
_cell.angle_alpha   90.00
_cell.angle_beta   90.00
_cell.angle_gamma   90.00
#
_symmetry.space_group_name_H-M   'P 1'
#
loop_
_entity.id
_entity.type
_entity.pdbx_description
1 polymer ?
#
loop_
_entity_poly.entity_id
_entity_poly.type
_entity_poly.pdbx_seq_one_letter_code
_entity_poly.pdbx_strand_id
1 'polypeptide(L)'
;LGEHEQALKQLANSPLSLQNEVQVWSLLAFTFGFSRGQISSFLKKWKTANKIINDVILTTELLFAIKKQQVTNWLLYQTGAANITNAIDVFGPLPETQTLMSRYAELPIKTKKQLQITGGQLIQQGVLQPGPELGKILDYLERAVVDGQIPNNFDDLKAAAVNFLNED
;
A
#
# COMPACT_ATOMS: atom_id res chain seq x y z
N LEU A 1 24.83 13.12 7.48
CA LEU A 1 24.21 13.79 8.65
C LEU A 1 24.07 15.30 8.45
N GLY A 2 24.96 15.98 7.72
CA GLY A 2 24.97 17.45 7.61
C GLY A 2 23.64 18.11 7.24
N GLU A 3 23.00 17.73 6.13
CA GLU A 3 21.75 18.39 5.69
C GLU A 3 20.51 18.05 6.54
N HIS A 4 20.55 16.98 7.32
CA HIS A 4 19.42 16.50 8.14
C HIS A 4 19.62 16.73 9.65
N GLU A 5 20.74 17.34 10.05
CA GLU A 5 21.10 17.50 11.46
C GLU A 5 20.06 18.32 12.23
N GLN A 6 19.58 19.43 11.64
CA GLN A 6 18.58 20.28 12.28
C GLN A 6 17.25 19.55 12.46
N ALA A 7 16.79 18.81 11.44
CA ALA A 7 15.57 18.02 11.51
C ALA A 7 15.67 16.92 12.59
N LEU A 8 16.82 16.25 12.69
CA LEU A 8 17.09 15.27 13.74
C LEU A 8 17.07 15.89 15.14
N LYS A 9 17.68 17.07 15.31
CA LYS A 9 17.63 17.81 16.58
C LYS A 9 16.20 18.19 16.97
N GLN A 10 15.37 18.57 16.01
CA GLN A 10 13.96 18.88 16.27
C GLN A 10 13.17 17.63 16.68
N LEU A 11 13.35 16.52 15.96
CA LEU A 11 12.70 15.25 16.28
C LEU A 11 13.11 14.73 17.65
N ALA A 12 14.39 14.78 18.00
CA ALA A 12 14.92 14.31 19.28
C ALA A 12 14.36 15.08 20.50
N ASN A 13 13.92 16.33 20.30
CA ASN A 13 13.32 17.17 21.33
C ASN A 13 11.78 17.13 21.32
N SER A 14 11.17 16.36 20.41
CA SER A 14 9.72 16.23 20.32
C SER A 14 9.23 15.06 21.18
N PRO A 15 8.02 15.14 21.77
CA PRO A 15 7.43 14.00 22.47
C PRO A 15 7.03 12.92 21.45
N LEU A 16 7.88 11.90 21.30
CA LEU A 16 7.65 10.77 20.41
C LEU A 16 7.19 9.54 21.21
N SER A 17 6.13 8.88 20.74
CA SER A 17 5.59 7.65 21.36
C SER A 17 5.69 6.46 20.40
N LEU A 18 6.86 6.28 19.78
CA LEU A 18 7.11 5.25 18.77
C LEU A 18 7.43 3.90 19.45
N GLN A 19 6.77 2.83 19.02
CA GLN A 19 6.79 1.52 19.68
C GLN A 19 7.67 0.49 18.97
N ASN A 20 8.03 0.72 17.71
CA ASN A 20 8.80 -0.23 16.93
C ASN A 20 9.71 0.44 15.88
N GLU A 21 10.63 -0.33 15.31
CA GLU A 21 11.59 0.17 14.34
C GLU A 21 10.96 0.68 13.04
N VAL A 22 9.83 0.12 12.60
CA VAL A 22 9.13 0.60 11.39
C VAL A 22 8.66 2.04 11.61
N GLN A 23 8.09 2.35 12.77
CA GLN A 23 7.64 3.70 13.12
C GLN A 23 8.81 4.69 13.17
N VAL A 24 9.92 4.30 13.81
CA VAL A 24 11.15 5.13 13.89
C VAL A 24 11.71 5.43 12.50
N TRP A 25 11.93 4.39 11.69
CA TRP A 25 12.51 4.57 10.37
C TRP A 25 11.58 5.29 9.40
N SER A 26 10.26 5.09 9.53
CA SER A 26 9.27 5.79 8.69
C SER A 26 9.19 7.27 9.02
N LEU A 27 9.24 7.64 10.31
CA LEU A 27 9.31 9.04 10.71
C LEU A 27 10.56 9.73 10.15
N LEU A 28 11.72 9.08 10.23
CA LEU A 28 12.97 9.61 9.68
C LEU A 28 12.89 9.74 8.15
N ALA A 29 12.48 8.68 7.45
CA ALA A 29 12.34 8.69 5.99
C ALA A 29 11.36 9.76 5.50
N PHE A 30 10.23 9.90 6.19
CA PHE A 30 9.22 10.93 5.91
C PHE A 30 9.79 12.34 6.13
N THR A 31 10.46 12.56 7.26
CA THR A 31 11.08 13.85 7.61
C THR A 31 12.15 14.25 6.59
N PHE A 32 12.93 13.29 6.11
CA PHE A 32 13.98 13.53 5.12
C PHE A 32 13.46 13.60 3.68
N GLY A 33 12.18 13.32 3.43
CA GLY A 33 11.63 13.35 2.07
C GLY A 33 12.10 12.18 1.19
N PHE A 34 12.44 11.04 1.78
CA PHE A 34 13.02 9.92 1.02
C PHE A 34 12.00 9.22 0.12
N SER A 35 12.41 8.97 -1.12
CA SER A 35 11.74 8.04 -2.03
C SER A 35 11.95 6.58 -1.62
N ARG A 36 11.12 5.67 -2.13
CA ARG A 36 11.25 4.21 -1.96
C ARG A 36 12.69 3.69 -2.17
N GLY A 37 13.37 4.16 -3.21
CA GLY A 37 14.75 3.76 -3.53
C GLY A 37 15.78 4.27 -2.51
N GLN A 38 15.58 5.50 -2.02
CA GLN A 38 16.41 6.09 -0.97
C GLN A 38 16.21 5.37 0.36
N ILE A 39 14.97 5.06 0.75
CA ILE A 39 14.66 4.26 1.96
C ILE A 39 15.38 2.91 1.90
N SER A 40 15.24 2.20 0.78
CA SER A 40 15.88 0.89 0.59
C SER A 40 17.39 0.96 0.73
N SER A 41 18.01 1.92 0.05
CA SER A 41 19.47 2.12 0.08
C SER A 41 19.97 2.55 1.45
N PHE A 42 19.22 3.40 2.14
CA PHE A 42 19.54 3.90 3.46
C PHE A 42 19.50 2.77 4.49
N LEU A 43 18.39 2.05 4.61
CA LEU A 43 18.22 1.00 5.62
C LEU A 43 19.10 -0.24 5.39
N LYS A 44 19.44 -0.56 4.13
CA LYS A 44 20.44 -1.60 3.85
C LYS A 44 21.80 -1.31 4.46
N LYS A 45 22.24 -0.04 4.50
CA LYS A 45 23.49 0.35 5.17
C LYS A 45 23.44 0.11 6.68
N TRP A 46 22.25 0.14 7.26
CA TRP A 46 21.99 -0.17 8.67
C TRP A 46 21.73 -1.66 8.93
N LYS A 47 21.94 -2.53 7.94
CA LYS A 47 21.72 -3.99 8.03
C LYS A 47 20.30 -4.38 8.45
N THR A 48 19.31 -3.52 8.15
CA THR A 48 17.90 -3.77 8.46
C THR A 48 17.33 -4.89 7.60
N ALA A 49 16.48 -5.75 8.18
CA ALA A 49 15.86 -6.87 7.47
C ALA A 49 14.97 -6.40 6.31
N ASN A 50 14.96 -7.11 5.19
CA ASN A 50 14.19 -6.74 3.99
C ASN A 50 12.69 -6.53 4.27
N LYS A 51 12.10 -7.32 5.18
CA LYS A 51 10.70 -7.16 5.59
C LYS A 51 10.47 -5.78 6.20
N ILE A 52 11.32 -5.37 7.14
CA ILE A 52 11.22 -4.07 7.82
C ILE A 52 11.45 -2.94 6.82
N ILE A 53 12.39 -3.09 5.90
CA ILE A 53 12.59 -2.11 4.81
C ILE A 53 11.30 -1.93 4.02
N ASN A 54 10.63 -3.02 3.64
CA ASN A 54 9.37 -2.95 2.91
C ASN A 54 8.24 -2.31 3.75
N ASP A 55 8.13 -2.67 5.02
CA ASP A 55 7.14 -2.09 5.93
C ASP A 55 7.36 -0.57 6.11
N VAL A 56 8.62 -0.12 6.21
CA VAL A 56 8.97 1.31 6.28
C VAL A 56 8.60 2.02 4.97
N ILE A 57 8.87 1.41 3.82
CA ILE A 57 8.49 1.98 2.52
C ILE A 57 6.98 2.19 2.45
N LEU A 58 6.19 1.15 2.73
CA LEU A 58 4.73 1.22 2.66
C LEU A 58 4.16 2.24 3.66
N THR A 59 4.66 2.23 4.90
CA THR A 59 4.26 3.19 5.94
C THR A 59 4.60 4.62 5.50
N THR A 60 5.79 4.85 4.97
CA THR A 60 6.25 6.19 4.54
C THR A 60 5.48 6.71 3.33
N GLU A 61 5.18 5.87 2.35
CA GLU A 61 4.34 6.23 1.20
C GLU A 61 2.94 6.66 1.66
N LEU A 62 2.35 5.96 2.62
CA LEU A 62 1.09 6.37 3.24
C LEU A 62 1.22 7.70 3.99
N LEU A 63 2.29 7.93 4.76
CA LEU A 63 2.52 9.20 5.45
C LEU A 63 2.54 10.39 4.47
N PHE A 64 3.21 10.24 3.32
CA PHE A 64 3.20 11.28 2.29
C PHE A 64 1.83 11.49 1.67
N ALA A 65 1.06 10.42 1.43
CA ALA A 65 -0.28 10.53 0.88
C ALA A 65 -1.26 11.20 1.87
N ILE A 66 -1.16 10.92 3.16
CA ILE A 66 -1.92 11.61 4.21
C ILE A 66 -1.60 13.10 4.19
N LYS A 67 -0.30 13.48 4.22
CA LYS A 67 0.12 14.89 4.16
C LYS A 67 -0.42 15.64 2.94
N LYS A 68 -0.56 14.94 1.81
CA LYS A 68 -1.07 15.50 0.54
C LYS A 68 -2.58 15.37 0.37
N GLN A 69 -3.29 14.76 1.32
CA GLN A 69 -4.72 14.42 1.21
C GLN A 69 -5.04 13.57 -0.04
N GLN A 70 -4.16 12.62 -0.37
CA GLN A 70 -4.21 11.77 -1.57
C GLN A 70 -4.32 10.27 -1.26
N VAL A 71 -4.89 9.92 -0.11
CA VAL A 71 -5.03 8.50 0.30
C VAL A 71 -6.11 7.80 -0.52
N THR A 72 -5.73 6.85 -1.35
CA THR A 72 -6.62 6.03 -2.18
C THR A 72 -6.90 4.66 -1.54
N ASN A 73 -7.97 3.98 -2.00
CA ASN A 73 -8.28 2.62 -1.56
C ASN A 73 -7.17 1.64 -1.92
N TRP A 74 -6.64 1.75 -3.15
CA TRP A 74 -5.46 0.99 -3.56
C TRP A 74 -4.25 1.19 -2.65
N LEU A 75 -3.97 2.43 -2.24
CA LEU A 75 -2.85 2.68 -1.33
C LEU A 75 -3.07 2.01 0.03
N LEU A 76 -4.28 2.08 0.58
CA LEU A 76 -4.63 1.39 1.84
C LEU A 76 -4.50 -0.13 1.70
N TYR A 77 -4.98 -0.68 0.59
CA TYR A 77 -4.85 -2.09 0.24
C TYR A 77 -3.38 -2.54 0.20
N GLN A 78 -2.52 -1.81 -0.53
CA GLN A 78 -1.10 -2.12 -0.64
C GLN A 78 -0.35 -1.94 0.68
N THR A 79 -0.74 -0.95 1.49
CA THR A 79 -0.10 -0.66 2.77
C THR A 79 -0.38 -1.78 3.78
N GLY A 80 -1.64 -2.23 3.85
CA GLY A 80 -2.08 -3.26 4.77
C GLY A 80 -2.24 -2.76 6.22
N ALA A 81 -3.07 -3.45 6.99
CA ALA A 81 -3.50 -3.03 8.33
C ALA A 81 -2.34 -2.65 9.26
N ALA A 82 -1.29 -3.48 9.35
CA ALA A 82 -0.18 -3.26 10.27
C ALA A 82 0.58 -1.96 9.97
N ASN A 83 0.82 -1.66 8.69
CA ASN A 83 1.54 -0.44 8.29
C ASN A 83 0.63 0.80 8.33
N ILE A 84 -0.68 0.63 8.17
CA ILE A 84 -1.65 1.71 8.44
C ILE A 84 -1.61 2.08 9.93
N THR A 85 -1.63 1.10 10.83
CA THR A 85 -1.46 1.35 12.27
C THR A 85 -0.15 2.08 12.56
N ASN A 86 0.96 1.62 11.98
CA ASN A 86 2.25 2.32 12.13
C ASN A 86 2.19 3.78 11.65
N ALA A 87 1.53 4.06 10.53
CA ALA A 87 1.40 5.43 10.02
C ALA A 87 0.54 6.32 10.94
N ILE A 88 -0.54 5.76 11.51
CA ILE A 88 -1.38 6.45 12.50
C ILE A 88 -0.57 6.77 13.76
N ASP A 89 0.20 5.80 14.28
CA ASP A 89 1.03 6.00 15.47
C ASP A 89 2.15 7.04 15.25
N VAL A 90 2.70 7.11 14.03
CA VAL A 90 3.74 8.08 13.67
C VAL A 90 3.19 9.51 13.64
N PHE A 91 2.00 9.74 13.07
CA PHE A 91 1.40 11.08 13.05
C PHE A 91 0.66 11.45 14.34
N GLY A 92 0.24 10.45 15.11
CA GLY A 92 -0.64 10.65 16.25
C GLY A 92 -2.10 10.90 15.83
N PRO A 93 -2.94 11.29 16.79
CA PRO A 93 -4.37 11.49 16.57
C PRO A 93 -4.63 12.78 15.79
N LEU A 94 -4.67 12.67 14.47
CA LEU A 94 -5.04 13.75 13.56
C LEU A 94 -6.39 13.41 12.89
N PRO A 95 -7.19 14.41 12.48
CA PRO A 95 -8.43 14.15 11.74
C PRO A 95 -8.21 13.26 10.50
N GLU A 96 -7.09 13.44 9.80
CA GLU A 96 -6.74 12.70 8.59
C GLU A 96 -6.40 11.22 8.85
N THR A 97 -6.01 10.87 10.08
CA THR A 97 -5.65 9.48 10.44
C THR A 97 -6.83 8.70 11.00
N GLN A 98 -7.84 9.38 11.53
CA GLN A 98 -8.94 8.79 12.31
C GLN A 98 -9.82 7.82 11.51
N THR A 99 -9.97 8.03 10.19
CA THR A 99 -10.83 7.18 9.35
C THR A 99 -10.08 6.07 8.61
N LEU A 100 -8.75 6.03 8.65
CA LEU A 100 -7.95 5.17 7.77
C LEU A 100 -8.21 3.67 8.01
N MET A 101 -8.29 3.27 9.28
CA MET A 101 -8.58 1.86 9.62
C MET A 101 -9.99 1.45 9.23
N SER A 102 -10.98 2.33 9.38
CA SER A 102 -12.36 2.06 8.93
C SER A 102 -12.42 1.92 7.41
N ARG A 103 -11.81 2.85 6.66
CA ARG A 103 -11.70 2.77 5.20
C ARG A 103 -11.02 1.48 4.73
N TYR A 104 -9.96 1.05 5.41
CA TYR A 104 -9.31 -0.23 5.12
C TYR A 104 -10.22 -1.43 5.44
N ALA A 105 -10.96 -1.37 6.54
CA ALA A 105 -11.91 -2.43 6.92
C ALA A 105 -13.02 -2.60 5.88
N GLU A 106 -13.48 -1.51 5.28
CA GLU A 106 -14.51 -1.44 4.24
C GLU A 106 -14.04 -1.87 2.85
N LEU A 107 -12.74 -2.08 2.62
CA LEU A 107 -12.24 -2.55 1.33
C LEU A 107 -12.89 -3.89 0.94
N PRO A 108 -13.38 -4.04 -0.31
CA PRO A 108 -14.03 -5.27 -0.78
C PRO A 108 -13.13 -6.51 -0.67
N ILE A 109 -11.83 -6.32 -0.89
CA ILE A 109 -10.78 -7.32 -0.65
C ILE A 109 -9.59 -6.65 0.04
N LYS A 110 -8.88 -7.43 0.84
CA LYS A 110 -7.66 -7.05 1.59
C LYS A 110 -6.43 -7.84 1.12
N THR A 111 -6.63 -8.89 0.33
CA THR A 111 -5.56 -9.64 -0.34
C THR A 111 -6.02 -10.17 -1.69
N LYS A 112 -5.09 -10.38 -2.63
CA LYS A 112 -5.38 -10.93 -3.96
C LYS A 112 -6.08 -12.29 -3.92
N LYS A 113 -5.82 -13.08 -2.87
CA LYS A 113 -6.44 -14.40 -2.65
C LYS A 113 -7.95 -14.34 -2.44
N GLN A 114 -8.49 -13.17 -2.09
CA GLN A 114 -9.93 -12.99 -1.89
C GLN A 114 -10.67 -12.65 -3.18
N LEU A 115 -9.95 -12.38 -4.27
CA LEU A 115 -10.55 -12.14 -5.58
C LEU A 115 -11.34 -13.38 -6.00
N GLN A 116 -12.64 -13.21 -6.31
CA GLN A 116 -13.55 -14.31 -6.65
C GLN A 116 -13.39 -14.81 -8.10
N ILE A 117 -12.18 -14.67 -8.65
CA ILE A 117 -11.80 -15.23 -9.94
C ILE A 117 -10.32 -15.56 -9.94
N THR A 118 -9.96 -16.64 -10.63
CA THR A 118 -8.59 -17.10 -10.80
C THR A 118 -8.27 -17.22 -12.28
N GLY A 119 -6.98 -17.17 -12.61
CA GLY A 119 -6.54 -17.36 -13.99
C GLY A 119 -6.95 -18.71 -14.58
N GLY A 120 -6.94 -19.78 -13.77
CA GLY A 120 -7.39 -21.10 -14.19
C GLY A 120 -8.87 -21.13 -14.58
N GLN A 121 -9.73 -20.39 -13.87
CA GLN A 121 -11.14 -20.30 -14.23
C GLN A 121 -11.35 -19.51 -15.53
N LEU A 122 -10.62 -18.42 -15.75
CA LEU A 122 -10.67 -17.67 -17.01
C LEU A 122 -10.26 -18.53 -18.20
N ILE A 123 -9.23 -19.37 -18.04
CA ILE A 123 -8.81 -20.33 -19.07
C ILE A 123 -9.87 -21.40 -19.31
N GLN A 124 -10.43 -21.99 -18.26
CA GLN A 124 -11.47 -23.02 -18.36
C GLN A 124 -12.75 -22.52 -19.06
N GLN A 125 -13.09 -21.25 -18.85
CA GLN A 125 -14.24 -20.60 -19.50
C GLN A 125 -13.94 -20.14 -20.93
N GLY A 126 -12.73 -20.37 -21.44
CA GLY A 126 -12.32 -19.95 -22.79
C GLY A 126 -12.16 -18.45 -22.96
N VAL A 127 -12.11 -17.68 -21.86
CA VAL A 127 -11.93 -16.22 -21.89
C VAL A 127 -10.50 -15.87 -22.30
N LEU A 128 -9.52 -16.66 -21.85
CA LEU A 128 -8.09 -16.42 -22.08
C LEU A 128 -7.33 -17.71 -22.37
N GLN A 129 -6.25 -17.58 -23.14
CA GLN A 129 -5.21 -18.60 -23.23
C GLN A 129 -4.11 -18.33 -22.20
N PRO A 130 -3.36 -19.37 -21.76
CA PRO A 130 -2.21 -19.16 -20.89
C PRO A 130 -1.19 -18.19 -21.51
N GLY A 131 -0.82 -17.13 -20.79
CA GLY A 131 0.10 -16.12 -21.29
C GLY A 131 0.23 -14.88 -20.37
N PRO A 132 1.11 -13.93 -20.73
CA PRO A 132 1.36 -12.73 -19.94
C PRO A 132 0.12 -11.84 -19.73
N GLU A 133 -0.83 -11.86 -20.67
CA GLU A 133 -2.09 -11.11 -20.57
C GLU A 133 -2.96 -11.54 -19.39
N LEU A 134 -2.85 -12.80 -18.96
CA LEU A 134 -3.57 -13.30 -17.79
C LEU A 134 -3.18 -12.55 -16.51
N GLY A 135 -1.89 -12.23 -16.36
CA GLY A 135 -1.39 -11.47 -15.22
C GLY A 135 -1.96 -10.05 -15.21
N LYS A 136 -1.92 -9.37 -16.37
CA LYS A 136 -2.44 -8.01 -16.52
C LYS A 136 -3.93 -7.91 -16.20
N ILE A 137 -4.72 -8.86 -16.70
CA ILE A 137 -6.16 -8.88 -16.44
C ILE A 137 -6.46 -9.14 -14.97
N LEU A 138 -5.75 -10.08 -14.34
CA LEU A 138 -5.92 -10.32 -12.90
C LEU A 138 -5.51 -9.10 -12.06
N ASP A 139 -4.47 -8.36 -12.47
CA ASP A 139 -4.06 -7.12 -11.80
C ASP A 139 -5.09 -6.00 -12.00
N TYR A 140 -5.65 -5.87 -13.20
CA TYR A 140 -6.76 -4.96 -13.50
C TYR A 140 -7.98 -5.25 -12.64
N LEU A 141 -8.44 -6.51 -12.62
CA LEU A 141 -9.59 -6.93 -11.85
C LEU A 141 -9.37 -6.73 -10.34
N GLU A 142 -8.19 -7.10 -9.83
CA GLU A 142 -7.81 -6.84 -8.44
C GLU A 142 -7.92 -5.36 -8.10
N ARG A 143 -7.36 -4.49 -8.95
CA ARG A 143 -7.40 -3.05 -8.74
C ARG A 143 -8.83 -2.50 -8.77
N ALA A 144 -9.61 -2.88 -9.77
CA ALA A 144 -10.98 -2.43 -9.96
C ALA A 144 -11.89 -2.85 -8.79
N VAL A 145 -11.69 -4.05 -8.24
CA VAL A 145 -12.41 -4.50 -7.04
C VAL A 145 -12.01 -3.69 -5.81
N VAL A 146 -10.72 -3.46 -5.60
CA VAL A 146 -10.23 -2.66 -4.45
C VAL A 146 -10.77 -1.23 -4.48
N ASP A 147 -10.81 -0.63 -5.67
CA ASP A 147 -11.35 0.72 -5.87
C ASP A 147 -12.90 0.75 -5.88
N GLY A 148 -13.57 -0.41 -5.74
CA GLY A 148 -15.03 -0.51 -5.66
C GLY A 148 -15.75 -0.33 -7.00
N GLN A 149 -15.03 -0.42 -8.11
CA GLN A 149 -15.56 -0.26 -9.47
C GLN A 149 -16.30 -1.52 -9.94
N ILE A 150 -15.86 -2.69 -9.48
CA ILE A 150 -16.43 -3.99 -9.84
C ILE A 150 -16.74 -4.77 -8.55
N PRO A 151 -17.94 -5.34 -8.40
CA PRO A 151 -18.23 -6.25 -7.30
C PRO A 151 -17.31 -7.48 -7.33
N ASN A 152 -16.88 -7.94 -6.16
CA ASN A 152 -16.05 -9.14 -6.04
C ASN A 152 -16.89 -10.42 -6.14
N ASN A 153 -17.49 -10.70 -7.30
CA ASN A 153 -18.14 -11.98 -7.59
C ASN A 153 -17.76 -12.46 -9.00
N PHE A 154 -17.91 -13.76 -9.21
CA PHE A 154 -17.40 -14.42 -10.41
C PHE A 154 -17.96 -13.86 -11.72
N ASP A 155 -19.27 -13.62 -11.80
CA ASP A 155 -19.94 -13.23 -13.03
C ASP A 155 -19.56 -11.80 -13.46
N ASP A 156 -19.54 -10.86 -12.52
CA ASP A 156 -19.12 -9.47 -12.78
C ASP A 156 -17.64 -9.40 -13.20
N LEU A 157 -16.78 -10.16 -12.52
CA LEU A 157 -15.35 -10.23 -12.83
C LEU A 157 -15.07 -10.86 -14.20
N LYS A 158 -15.83 -11.91 -14.56
CA LYS A 158 -15.73 -12.54 -15.88
C LYS A 158 -16.15 -11.57 -16.98
N ALA A 159 -17.27 -10.87 -16.80
CA ALA A 159 -17.76 -9.88 -17.76
C ALA A 159 -16.74 -8.76 -17.97
N ALA A 160 -16.16 -8.23 -16.88
CA ALA A 160 -15.14 -7.21 -16.96
C ALA A 160 -13.84 -7.70 -17.63
N ALA A 161 -13.44 -8.95 -17.43
CA ALA A 161 -12.29 -9.54 -18.11
C ALA A 161 -12.50 -9.60 -19.64
N VAL A 162 -13.71 -9.96 -20.08
CA VAL A 162 -14.06 -9.97 -21.51
C VAL A 162 -14.04 -8.56 -22.09
N ASN A 163 -14.58 -7.57 -21.38
CA ASN A 163 -14.57 -6.18 -21.85
C ASN A 163 -13.15 -5.62 -21.98
N PHE A 164 -12.28 -5.88 -21.01
CA PHE A 164 -10.87 -5.46 -21.04
C PHE A 164 -10.16 -5.97 -22.31
N LEU A 165 -10.43 -7.21 -22.73
CA LEU A 165 -9.84 -7.79 -23.95
C LEU A 165 -10.36 -7.21 -25.26
N ASN A 166 -11.53 -6.58 -25.26
CA ASN A 166 -12.13 -5.97 -26.45
C ASN A 166 -11.74 -4.49 -26.61
N GLU A 167 -11.19 -3.87 -25.57
CA GLU A 167 -10.78 -2.45 -25.53
C GLU A 167 -9.27 -2.24 -25.77
N ASP A 168 -8.45 -3.29 -25.61
CA ASP A 168 -7.01 -3.34 -25.97
C ASP A 168 -6.79 -3.77 -27.44
#